data_AF-A0A7Y5B574-F1
#
_entry.id   AF-A0A7Y5B574-F1
#
_cell.length_a   1.000
_cell.length_b   1.000
_cell.length_c   1.000
_cell.angle_alpha   90.00
_cell.angle_beta   90.00
_cell.angle_gamma   90.00
#
_symmetry.space_group_name_H-M   'P 1'
#
loop_
_entity.id
_entity.type
_entity.pdbx_description
1 polymer ?
#
loop_
_entity_poly.entity_id
_entity_poly.type
_entity_poly.pdbx_seq_one_letter_code
_entity_poly.pdbx_strand_id
1 'polypeptide(L)'
;MAEFPRLFTVSEAEALMPQLGVLLKRLQKAAGKARAHYEADLRSVVKTSLTNGHSKPKKRRPIVREIEEIVRAVHLHGAVVKDLEMGLVDFPHQRGNQVVFLCWKLGEPSIRYWHELDRGFAERKPVAQPPNKAMADTVIDAFVRRYDKPTHLAWAPGRVNLIGEHTDYNEGYVMPLAINRYLMAAAKVNEEGLLRGFSSIDQNQPSLNQIEHRMNDVPLEPPNDWSKYALGVAKMLSKDGAQLSGLDFAVESSLPIGAGLSSSAAIEAVFALLWNEIDRLERSPTELAKLCQQAERDYVGLNCGIMDQLAVLASREGFAMLIDTRDLSLRFAPIPKSWLIVVADTGTPRELTASAYNERVKACRKAAKALKKKSLRNASLDDLEKLEAELLPFARHVITENDRVLAFAAALQAGDSAQAGALMAESHRSLRDDYKVSSPALDAMAEACWQAPGCIGARMTGAGFGGACVSLVEAAQLHDFITSAEKAYKKAMPHRPSLQVCQSVGSAGIVEL
;
A
#
# COMPACT_ATOMS: atom_id res chain seq x y z
N MET A 1 15.85 31.22 8.84
CA MET A 1 15.64 29.79 8.51
C MET A 1 16.45 29.51 7.25
N ALA A 2 17.11 28.35 7.12
CA ALA A 2 17.79 28.01 5.88
C ALA A 2 16.74 27.94 4.76
N GLU A 3 16.78 28.88 3.82
CA GLU A 3 15.88 28.90 2.67
C GLU A 3 16.37 27.88 1.65
N PHE A 4 15.70 26.74 1.61
CA PHE A 4 15.89 25.76 0.54
C PHE A 4 15.01 26.15 -0.64
N PRO A 5 15.54 26.12 -1.88
CA PRO A 5 14.78 26.51 -3.08
C PRO A 5 13.62 25.55 -3.38
N ARG A 6 13.67 24.34 -2.82
CA ARG A 6 12.64 23.31 -2.94
C ARG A 6 12.72 22.37 -1.73
N LEU A 7 11.55 21.90 -1.29
CA LEU A 7 11.43 20.75 -0.40
C LEU A 7 10.92 19.55 -1.21
N PHE A 8 11.39 18.36 -0.86
CA PHE A 8 11.07 17.12 -1.54
C PHE A 8 10.20 16.24 -0.65
N THR A 9 9.22 15.57 -1.21
CA THR A 9 8.74 14.30 -0.68
C THR A 9 9.76 13.19 -0.96
N VAL A 10 9.68 12.07 -0.22
CA VAL A 10 10.55 10.90 -0.46
C VAL A 10 10.46 10.44 -1.92
N SER A 11 9.24 10.31 -2.45
CA SER A 11 9.03 9.89 -3.84
C SER A 11 9.59 10.88 -4.87
N GLU A 12 9.50 12.19 -4.64
CA GLU A 12 10.10 13.17 -5.56
C GLU A 12 11.61 13.11 -5.57
N ALA A 13 12.24 12.85 -4.41
CA ALA A 13 13.67 12.65 -4.31
C ALA A 13 14.09 11.32 -4.97
N GLU A 14 13.33 10.24 -4.76
CA GLU A 14 13.57 8.94 -5.40
C GLU A 14 13.43 8.98 -6.92
N ALA A 15 12.48 9.75 -7.45
CA ALA A 15 12.33 9.94 -8.90
C ALA A 15 13.57 10.57 -9.56
N LEU A 16 14.41 11.29 -8.79
CA LEU A 16 15.67 11.87 -9.27
C LEU A 16 16.86 10.92 -9.15
N MET A 17 16.76 9.82 -8.39
CA MET A 17 17.88 8.91 -8.12
C MET A 17 18.51 8.31 -9.39
N PRO A 18 17.77 7.88 -10.43
CA PRO A 18 18.40 7.37 -11.65
C PRO A 18 19.30 8.40 -12.35
N GLN A 19 18.83 9.65 -12.44
CA GLN A 19 19.58 10.75 -13.06
C GLN A 19 20.77 11.18 -12.19
N LEU A 20 20.55 11.36 -10.89
CA LEU A 20 21.60 11.73 -9.94
C LEU A 20 22.65 10.63 -9.78
N GLY A 21 22.27 9.36 -9.86
CA GLY A 21 23.18 8.22 -9.78
C GLY A 21 24.24 8.24 -10.88
N VAL A 22 23.88 8.64 -12.10
CA VAL A 22 24.84 8.84 -13.19
C VAL A 22 25.83 9.96 -12.88
N LEU A 23 25.34 11.08 -12.33
CA LEU A 23 26.18 12.22 -11.93
C LEU A 23 27.12 11.84 -10.78
N LEU A 24 26.63 11.14 -9.76
CA LEU A 24 27.42 10.74 -8.58
C LEU A 24 28.49 9.70 -8.91
N LYS A 25 28.22 8.75 -9.80
CA LYS A 25 29.25 7.82 -10.30
C LYS A 25 30.40 8.56 -10.99
N ARG A 26 30.07 9.56 -11.81
CA ARG A 26 31.07 10.44 -12.44
C ARG A 26 31.82 11.25 -11.39
N LEU A 27 31.10 11.80 -10.41
CA LEU A 27 31.65 12.59 -9.32
C LEU A 27 32.66 11.81 -8.49
N GLN A 28 32.31 10.60 -8.03
CA GLN A 28 33.20 9.71 -7.27
C GLN A 28 34.48 9.41 -8.04
N LYS A 29 34.36 9.09 -9.34
CA LYS A 29 35.52 8.79 -10.19
C LYS A 29 36.45 9.99 -10.34
N ALA A 30 35.90 11.20 -10.54
CA ALA A 30 36.68 12.42 -10.65
C ALA A 30 37.32 12.80 -9.31
N ALA A 31 36.56 12.71 -8.21
CA ALA A 31 37.03 13.00 -6.86
C ALA A 31 38.17 12.06 -6.43
N GLY A 32 38.05 10.75 -6.71
CA GLY A 32 39.09 9.77 -6.42
C GLY A 32 40.43 10.08 -7.11
N LYS A 33 40.39 10.56 -8.36
CA LYS A 33 41.58 11.01 -9.10
C LYS A 33 42.16 12.32 -8.56
N ALA A 34 41.32 13.22 -8.05
CA ALA A 34 41.74 14.52 -7.55
C ALA A 34 42.24 14.47 -6.09
N ARG A 35 41.80 13.49 -5.30
CA ARG A 35 42.01 13.40 -3.85
C ARG A 35 43.47 13.57 -3.44
N ALA A 36 44.37 12.84 -4.08
CA ALA A 36 45.78 12.81 -3.69
C ALA A 36 46.48 14.16 -3.80
N HIS A 37 45.95 15.11 -4.58
CA HIS A 37 46.66 16.34 -4.95
C HIS A 37 45.85 17.62 -4.66
N TYR A 38 44.53 17.52 -4.45
CA TYR A 38 43.63 18.68 -4.43
C TYR A 38 42.60 18.65 -3.28
N GLU A 39 42.93 18.02 -2.16
CA GLU A 39 41.99 17.83 -1.04
C GLU A 39 41.37 19.14 -0.52
N ALA A 40 42.16 20.22 -0.40
CA ALA A 40 41.66 21.53 0.02
C ALA A 40 40.64 22.13 -0.97
N ASP A 41 40.87 21.95 -2.27
CA ASP A 41 39.96 22.40 -3.31
C ASP A 41 38.64 21.62 -3.27
N LEU A 42 38.70 20.30 -3.08
CA LEU A 42 37.52 19.43 -2.98
C LEU A 42 36.66 19.80 -1.76
N ARG A 43 37.27 20.00 -0.59
CA ARG A 43 36.56 20.49 0.61
C ARG A 43 35.90 21.84 0.36
N SER A 44 36.55 22.73 -0.40
CA SER A 44 35.94 24.01 -0.80
C SER A 44 34.75 23.83 -1.74
N VAL A 45 34.76 22.87 -2.67
CA VAL A 45 33.60 22.60 -3.56
C VAL A 45 32.40 22.14 -2.74
N VAL A 46 32.58 21.15 -1.85
CA VAL A 46 31.50 20.65 -0.98
C VAL A 46 30.95 21.76 -0.08
N LYS A 47 31.83 22.53 0.57
CA LYS A 47 31.41 23.65 1.42
C LYS A 47 30.61 24.70 0.65
N THR A 48 30.97 24.96 -0.60
CA THR A 48 30.22 25.90 -1.47
C THR A 48 28.86 25.33 -1.83
N SER A 49 28.73 24.02 -2.03
CA SER A 49 27.45 23.34 -2.28
C SER A 49 26.47 23.45 -1.11
N LEU A 50 26.96 23.68 0.12
CA LEU A 50 26.13 23.80 1.33
C LEU A 50 25.54 25.21 1.53
N THR A 51 26.03 26.19 0.79
CA THR A 51 25.61 27.60 0.88
C THR A 51 24.98 27.99 -0.45
N ASN A 52 23.88 28.76 -0.46
CA ASN A 52 23.23 29.29 -1.68
C ASN A 52 24.11 30.30 -2.48
N GLY A 53 25.44 30.17 -2.40
CA GLY A 53 26.40 31.15 -2.84
C GLY A 53 26.82 30.96 -4.29
N HIS A 54 26.35 31.86 -5.15
CA HIS A 54 27.06 32.31 -6.34
C HIS A 54 28.47 32.80 -5.97
N SER A 55 29.41 31.87 -5.82
CA SER A 55 30.83 32.21 -5.66
C SER A 55 31.42 32.52 -7.03
N LYS A 56 32.11 33.67 -7.15
CA LYS A 56 32.86 34.05 -8.36
C LYS A 56 33.79 32.90 -8.79
N PRO A 57 33.88 32.56 -10.09
CA PRO A 57 34.69 31.45 -10.55
C PRO A 57 36.17 31.69 -10.20
N LYS A 58 36.70 30.90 -9.26
CA LYS A 58 38.15 30.83 -9.01
C LYS A 58 38.78 30.13 -10.22
N LYS A 59 40.00 30.53 -10.62
CA LYS A 59 40.79 29.78 -11.62
C LYS A 59 41.17 28.42 -11.02
N ARG A 60 40.29 27.42 -11.16
CA ARG A 60 40.53 26.04 -10.72
C ARG A 60 41.14 25.20 -11.85
N ARG A 61 41.82 24.10 -11.47
CA ARG A 61 42.37 23.10 -12.40
C ARG A 61 41.22 22.33 -13.11
N PRO A 62 41.45 21.75 -14.31
CA PRO A 62 40.39 21.10 -15.10
C PRO A 62 39.57 20.05 -14.34
N ILE A 63 40.23 19.17 -13.58
CA ILE A 63 39.54 18.12 -12.82
C ILE A 63 38.66 18.67 -11.69
N VAL A 64 39.07 19.78 -11.06
CA VAL A 64 38.28 20.42 -10.02
C VAL A 64 37.10 21.17 -10.63
N ARG A 65 37.24 21.73 -11.84
CA ARG A 65 36.11 22.34 -12.58
C ARG A 65 35.07 21.29 -12.96
N GLU A 66 35.49 20.12 -13.44
CA GLU A 66 34.58 19.01 -13.73
C GLU A 66 33.77 18.63 -12.48
N ILE A 67 34.42 18.51 -11.33
CA ILE A 67 33.76 18.23 -10.04
C ILE A 67 32.78 19.35 -9.67
N GLU A 68 33.17 20.63 -9.82
CA GLU A 68 32.28 21.77 -9.59
C GLU A 68 31.06 21.77 -10.52
N GLU A 69 31.22 21.43 -11.79
CA GLU A 69 30.13 21.35 -12.78
C GLU A 69 29.15 20.23 -12.42
N ILE A 70 29.65 19.06 -12.01
CA ILE A 70 28.79 17.95 -11.59
C ILE A 70 28.04 18.31 -10.29
N VAL A 71 28.72 18.90 -9.30
CA VAL A 71 28.08 19.34 -8.05
C VAL A 71 27.01 20.40 -8.32
N ARG A 72 27.28 21.35 -9.23
CA ARG A 72 26.26 22.32 -9.68
C ARG A 72 25.08 21.65 -10.36
N ALA A 73 25.31 20.64 -11.21
CA ALA A 73 24.24 19.89 -11.85
C ALA A 73 23.34 19.18 -10.81
N VAL A 74 23.94 18.56 -9.78
CA VAL A 74 23.17 17.98 -8.66
C VAL A 74 22.37 19.07 -7.93
N HIS A 75 22.97 20.23 -7.67
CA HIS A 75 22.31 21.33 -6.98
C HIS A 75 21.16 21.96 -7.77
N LEU A 76 21.23 21.99 -9.11
CA LEU A 76 20.14 22.44 -9.97
C LEU A 76 18.89 21.56 -9.85
N HIS A 77 19.05 20.30 -9.44
CA HIS A 77 17.93 19.43 -9.10
C HIS A 77 17.37 19.68 -7.69
N GLY A 78 17.94 20.60 -6.91
CA GLY A 78 17.58 20.92 -5.52
C GLY A 78 18.20 20.01 -4.47
N ALA A 79 19.07 19.08 -4.88
CA ALA A 79 19.77 18.16 -3.99
C ALA A 79 21.14 18.73 -3.57
N VAL A 80 21.66 18.29 -2.42
CA VAL A 80 22.88 18.84 -1.82
C VAL A 80 23.93 17.74 -1.70
N VAL A 81 25.07 17.91 -2.37
CA VAL A 81 26.18 16.96 -2.24
C VAL A 81 26.86 17.15 -0.89
N LYS A 82 26.84 16.10 -0.06
CA LYS A 82 27.47 16.10 1.28
C LYS A 82 28.85 15.47 1.30
N ASP A 83 29.05 14.43 0.50
CA ASP A 83 30.33 13.72 0.44
C ASP A 83 30.60 13.20 -0.98
N LEU A 84 31.75 13.58 -1.54
CA LEU A 84 32.14 13.24 -2.91
C LEU A 84 32.58 11.77 -3.07
N GLU A 85 33.11 11.17 -2.00
CA GLU A 85 33.69 9.83 -2.02
C GLU A 85 32.64 8.77 -1.74
N MET A 86 31.81 9.00 -0.75
CA MET A 86 30.68 8.13 -0.44
C MET A 86 29.55 8.28 -1.45
N GLY A 87 29.57 9.34 -2.28
CA GLY A 87 28.48 9.68 -3.19
C GLY A 87 27.22 10.03 -2.42
N LEU A 88 27.38 10.85 -1.37
CA LEU A 88 26.31 11.18 -0.44
C LEU A 88 25.59 12.45 -0.88
N VAL A 89 24.27 12.35 -1.01
CA VAL A 89 23.39 13.44 -1.43
C VAL A 89 22.20 13.55 -0.50
N ASP A 90 21.90 14.77 -0.11
CA ASP A 90 20.77 15.10 0.74
C ASP A 90 19.69 15.89 -0.01
N PHE A 91 18.44 15.63 0.33
CA PHE A 91 17.27 16.36 -0.19
C PHE A 91 16.56 17.05 0.97
N PRO A 92 16.39 18.39 0.94
CA PRO A 92 15.58 19.08 1.94
C PRO A 92 14.15 18.54 1.95
N HIS A 93 13.61 18.21 3.12
CA HIS A 93 12.29 17.59 3.27
C HIS A 93 11.55 18.17 4.47
N GLN A 94 10.26 18.43 4.32
CA GLN A 94 9.41 18.84 5.43
C GLN A 94 8.95 17.62 6.22
N ARG A 95 9.38 17.50 7.49
CA ARG A 95 8.91 16.47 8.42
C ARG A 95 8.20 17.13 9.60
N GLY A 96 6.87 17.11 9.59
CA GLY A 96 6.06 17.86 10.57
C GLY A 96 6.31 19.37 10.45
N ASN A 97 6.71 20.03 11.54
CA ASN A 97 6.99 21.47 11.57
C ASN A 97 8.47 21.82 11.34
N GLN A 98 9.32 20.85 10.99
CA GLN A 98 10.76 21.05 10.78
C GLN A 98 11.20 20.61 9.38
N VAL A 99 12.23 21.28 8.87
CA VAL A 99 12.95 20.85 7.67
C VAL A 99 14.10 19.95 8.08
N VAL A 100 14.21 18.79 7.44
CA VAL A 100 15.25 17.79 7.63
C VAL A 100 15.92 17.48 6.29
N PHE A 101 17.01 16.72 6.28
CA PHE A 101 17.58 16.16 5.06
C PHE A 101 17.20 14.70 4.93
N LEU A 102 16.52 14.34 3.84
CA LEU A 102 16.50 12.97 3.35
C LEU A 102 17.88 12.63 2.83
N CYS A 103 18.47 11.53 3.28
CA CYS A 103 19.86 11.20 3.06
C CYS A 103 19.97 9.97 2.17
N TRP A 104 20.61 10.12 1.01
CA TRP A 104 20.82 9.04 0.04
C TRP A 104 22.30 8.84 -0.24
N LYS A 105 22.76 7.59 -0.07
CA LYS A 105 24.10 7.18 -0.46
C LYS A 105 24.04 6.43 -1.79
N LEU A 106 24.91 6.80 -2.73
CA LEU A 106 25.05 6.09 -3.99
C LEU A 106 25.24 4.58 -3.77
N GLY A 107 24.35 3.78 -4.35
CA GLY A 107 24.29 2.32 -4.17
C GLY A 107 23.12 1.87 -3.31
N GLU A 108 22.48 2.76 -2.54
CA GLU A 108 21.21 2.46 -1.88
C GLU A 108 20.07 2.45 -2.92
N PRO A 109 19.18 1.44 -2.88
CA PRO A 109 18.11 1.26 -3.87
C PRO A 109 16.97 2.28 -3.70
N SER A 110 16.84 2.87 -2.53
CA SER A 110 15.80 3.84 -2.15
C SER A 110 16.29 4.78 -1.03
N ILE A 111 15.53 5.83 -0.74
CA ILE A 111 15.87 6.78 0.31
C ILE A 111 15.27 6.29 1.63
N ARG A 112 16.10 5.62 2.44
CA ARG A 112 15.65 4.97 3.68
C ARG A 112 15.89 5.78 4.94
N TYR A 113 16.72 6.84 4.87
CA TYR A 113 17.14 7.58 6.05
C TYR A 113 17.01 9.10 5.88
N TRP A 114 16.88 9.79 7.00
CA TRP A 114 16.91 11.24 7.11
C TRP A 114 17.75 11.67 8.31
N HIS A 115 18.20 12.92 8.35
CA HIS A 115 18.80 13.50 9.55
C HIS A 115 18.46 14.99 9.68
N GLU A 116 18.64 15.53 10.88
CA GLU A 116 18.45 16.96 11.15
C GLU A 116 19.53 17.79 10.41
N LEU A 117 19.28 19.09 10.19
CA LEU A 117 20.13 19.93 9.34
C LEU A 117 21.56 20.12 9.89
N ASP A 118 21.72 20.00 11.20
CA ASP A 118 22.97 20.10 11.96
C ASP A 118 23.65 18.74 12.21
N ARG A 119 22.99 17.64 11.83
CA ARG A 119 23.48 16.27 11.98
C ARG A 119 24.03 15.74 10.65
N GLY A 120 24.84 14.68 10.73
CA GLY A 120 25.48 14.06 9.58
C GLY A 120 25.03 12.62 9.35
N PHE A 121 25.61 12.00 8.32
CA PHE A 121 25.32 10.62 7.89
C PHE A 121 25.32 9.57 9.02
N ALA A 122 26.21 9.71 10.02
CA ALA A 122 26.32 8.77 11.13
C ALA A 122 25.10 8.77 12.08
N GLU A 123 24.32 9.85 12.09
CA GLU A 123 23.14 10.02 12.97
C GLU A 123 21.83 9.94 12.18
N ARG A 124 21.87 9.29 11.02
CA ARG A 124 20.70 9.12 10.15
C ARG A 124 19.65 8.24 10.82
N LYS A 125 18.40 8.69 10.78
CA LYS A 125 17.20 8.05 11.33
C LYS A 125 16.37 7.45 10.20
N PRO A 126 15.68 6.32 10.39
CA PRO A 126 14.79 5.77 9.36
C PRO A 126 13.71 6.76 8.93
N VAL A 127 13.47 6.84 7.62
CA VAL A 127 12.35 7.60 7.02
C VAL A 127 11.04 6.96 7.41
N ALA A 128 10.97 5.64 7.26
CA ALA A 128 9.83 4.82 7.62
C ALA A 128 9.74 4.75 9.16
N GLN A 129 8.57 5.08 9.70
CA GLN A 129 8.24 4.91 11.10
C GLN A 129 6.91 4.18 11.17
N PRO A 130 6.69 3.34 12.21
CA PRO A 130 5.42 2.68 12.36
C PRO A 130 4.32 3.73 12.50
N PRO A 131 3.23 3.63 11.73
CA PRO A 131 2.17 4.64 11.70
C PRO A 131 1.34 4.69 12.99
N ASN A 132 1.41 3.64 13.82
CA ASN A 132 0.81 3.60 15.14
C ASN A 132 1.85 3.11 16.16
N LYS A 133 2.45 4.04 16.90
CA LYS A 133 3.50 3.74 17.88
C LYS A 133 3.01 2.83 19.01
N ALA A 134 1.81 3.06 19.55
CA ALA A 134 1.29 2.24 20.64
C ALA A 134 1.09 0.77 20.23
N MET A 135 0.65 0.55 18.99
CA MET A 135 0.54 -0.80 18.42
C MET A 135 1.91 -1.44 18.17
N ALA A 136 2.89 -0.64 17.70
CA ALA A 136 4.27 -1.10 17.55
C ALA A 136 4.89 -1.51 18.90
N ASP A 137 4.72 -0.68 19.93
CA ASP A 137 5.19 -0.97 21.29
C ASP A 137 4.52 -2.26 21.82
N THR A 138 3.22 -2.45 21.57
CA THR A 138 2.47 -3.66 21.96
C THR A 138 3.04 -4.94 21.32
N VAL A 139 3.28 -4.95 20.01
CA VAL A 139 3.80 -6.14 19.32
C VAL A 139 5.27 -6.41 19.67
N ILE A 140 6.07 -5.37 19.88
CA ILE A 140 7.45 -5.50 20.35
C ILE A 140 7.48 -6.07 21.77
N ASP A 141 6.67 -5.55 22.69
CA ASP A 141 6.58 -6.07 24.05
C ASP A 141 6.10 -7.53 24.07
N ALA A 142 5.11 -7.87 23.24
CA ALA A 142 4.65 -9.26 23.09
C ALA A 142 5.79 -10.17 22.60
N PHE A 143 6.55 -9.73 21.60
CA PHE A 143 7.72 -10.46 21.09
C PHE A 143 8.76 -10.68 22.19
N VAL A 144 9.13 -9.61 22.91
CA VAL A 144 10.17 -9.64 23.97
C VAL A 144 9.80 -10.56 25.12
N ARG A 145 8.51 -10.74 25.43
CA ARG A 145 8.07 -11.68 26.47
C ARG A 145 8.34 -13.14 26.13
N ARG A 146 8.41 -13.50 24.84
CA ARG A 146 8.54 -14.90 24.39
C ARG A 146 9.92 -15.22 23.85
N TYR A 147 10.58 -14.22 23.28
CA TYR A 147 11.89 -14.28 22.68
C TYR A 147 12.84 -13.31 23.43
N ASP A 148 13.85 -12.75 22.75
CA ASP A 148 14.72 -11.71 23.32
C ASP A 148 14.33 -10.34 22.75
N LYS A 149 15.00 -9.84 21.70
CA LYS A 149 14.63 -8.58 21.04
C LYS A 149 14.36 -8.79 19.56
N PRO A 150 13.32 -8.15 18.99
CA PRO A 150 13.13 -8.14 17.56
C PRO A 150 14.22 -7.27 16.90
N THR A 151 14.55 -7.59 15.66
CA THR A 151 15.49 -6.81 14.83
C THR A 151 14.79 -5.99 13.77
N HIS A 152 13.55 -6.38 13.42
CA HIS A 152 12.76 -5.74 12.39
C HIS A 152 11.33 -5.57 12.88
N LEU A 153 10.70 -4.48 12.42
CA LEU A 153 9.27 -4.24 12.54
C LEU A 153 8.71 -3.92 11.15
N ALA A 154 7.77 -4.75 10.69
CA ALA A 154 7.03 -4.51 9.46
C ALA A 154 5.57 -4.20 9.77
N TRP A 155 4.93 -3.40 8.92
CA TRP A 155 3.50 -3.09 9.01
C TRP A 155 2.85 -3.07 7.63
N ALA A 156 1.57 -3.39 7.59
CA ALA A 156 0.73 -3.23 6.42
C ALA A 156 -0.61 -2.63 6.82
N PRO A 157 -1.10 -1.60 6.13
CA PRO A 157 -2.47 -1.13 6.32
C PRO A 157 -3.47 -2.14 5.75
N GLY A 158 -4.72 -2.08 6.22
CA GLY A 158 -5.85 -2.60 5.47
C GLY A 158 -6.24 -1.62 4.35
N ARG A 159 -7.20 -2.03 3.54
CA ARG A 159 -7.69 -1.20 2.42
C ARG A 159 -9.21 -1.24 2.31
N VAL A 160 -9.76 -0.18 1.73
CA VAL A 160 -11.13 -0.16 1.21
C VAL A 160 -11.11 0.12 -0.27
N ASN A 161 -12.04 -0.45 -1.03
CA ASN A 161 -12.21 -0.09 -2.43
C ASN A 161 -13.34 0.93 -2.56
N LEU A 162 -13.04 2.13 -3.08
CA LEU A 162 -14.07 3.15 -3.22
C LEU A 162 -15.03 2.80 -4.36
N ILE A 163 -14.53 2.25 -5.46
CA ILE A 163 -15.30 1.80 -6.64
C ILE A 163 -14.48 0.83 -7.51
N GLY A 164 -15.10 -0.02 -8.32
CA GLY A 164 -14.40 -0.95 -9.24
C GLY A 164 -14.51 -2.42 -8.90
N GLU A 165 -15.43 -2.83 -8.03
CA GLU A 165 -15.52 -4.18 -7.50
C GLU A 165 -15.66 -5.20 -8.64
N HIS A 166 -14.97 -6.33 -8.50
CA HIS A 166 -15.02 -7.43 -9.47
C HIS A 166 -14.54 -7.10 -10.89
N THR A 167 -13.83 -5.98 -11.07
CA THR A 167 -13.18 -5.64 -12.35
C THR A 167 -11.69 -6.01 -12.38
N ASP A 168 -11.03 -6.17 -11.24
CA ASP A 168 -9.58 -6.37 -11.13
C ASP A 168 -9.11 -7.67 -11.81
N TYR A 169 -9.77 -8.80 -11.58
CA TYR A 169 -9.51 -10.07 -12.27
C TYR A 169 -10.05 -10.11 -13.71
N ASN A 170 -10.67 -9.03 -14.18
CA ASN A 170 -11.13 -8.83 -15.55
C ASN A 170 -10.21 -7.89 -16.35
N GLU A 171 -8.99 -7.63 -15.87
CA GLU A 171 -8.06 -6.62 -16.43
C GLU A 171 -8.69 -5.21 -16.46
N GLY A 172 -9.60 -4.92 -15.53
CA GLY A 172 -10.36 -3.68 -15.43
C GLY A 172 -9.64 -2.55 -14.66
N TYR A 173 -10.44 -1.64 -14.11
CA TYR A 173 -9.98 -0.53 -13.30
C TYR A 173 -10.55 -0.60 -11.89
N VAL A 174 -9.72 -0.35 -10.88
CA VAL A 174 -10.16 -0.25 -9.48
C VAL A 174 -9.63 1.02 -8.84
N MET A 175 -10.31 1.49 -7.79
CA MET A 175 -9.90 2.70 -7.09
C MET A 175 -9.89 2.54 -5.56
N PRO A 176 -8.97 1.74 -5.01
CA PRO A 176 -8.81 1.57 -3.58
C PRO A 176 -8.00 2.68 -2.90
N LEU A 177 -8.00 2.66 -1.57
CA LEU A 177 -7.04 3.35 -0.72
C LEU A 177 -6.72 2.51 0.52
N ALA A 178 -5.54 2.71 1.08
CA ALA A 178 -5.15 2.17 2.38
C ALA A 178 -5.79 2.98 3.52
N ILE A 179 -6.20 2.30 4.60
CA ILE A 179 -6.83 2.91 5.78
C ILE A 179 -5.97 2.77 7.02
N ASN A 180 -6.18 3.64 8.01
CA ASN A 180 -5.50 3.64 9.32
C ASN A 180 -5.92 2.48 10.26
N ARG A 181 -5.95 1.26 9.71
CA ARG A 181 -6.04 -0.01 10.42
C ARG A 181 -4.88 -0.85 9.91
N TYR A 182 -4.13 -1.45 10.81
CA TYR A 182 -2.85 -2.05 10.48
C TYR A 182 -2.77 -3.49 10.98
N LEU A 183 -1.93 -4.26 10.31
CA LEU A 183 -1.24 -5.42 10.85
C LEU A 183 0.23 -5.06 11.03
N MET A 184 0.83 -5.45 12.15
CA MET A 184 2.26 -5.27 12.41
C MET A 184 2.89 -6.59 12.81
N ALA A 185 4.13 -6.81 12.40
CA ALA A 185 4.95 -7.94 12.83
C ALA A 185 6.30 -7.48 13.34
N ALA A 186 6.64 -7.83 14.57
CA ALA A 186 7.99 -7.77 15.09
C ALA A 186 8.68 -9.11 14.81
N ALA A 187 9.90 -9.09 14.26
CA ALA A 187 10.58 -10.31 13.83
C ALA A 187 12.10 -10.28 14.04
N LYS A 188 12.69 -11.47 14.12
CA LYS A 188 14.13 -11.72 14.13
C LYS A 188 14.44 -13.04 13.43
N VAL A 189 15.59 -13.11 12.74
CA VAL A 189 16.10 -14.36 12.17
C VAL A 189 16.42 -15.37 13.28
N ASN A 190 16.00 -16.63 13.09
CA ASN A 190 16.40 -17.74 13.95
C ASN A 190 17.38 -18.68 13.23
N GLU A 191 18.23 -19.34 14.01
CA GLU A 191 19.27 -20.26 13.50
C GLU A 191 18.72 -21.64 13.12
N GLU A 192 17.48 -21.93 13.51
CA GLU A 192 16.82 -23.23 13.32
C GLU A 192 16.17 -23.38 11.92
N GLY A 193 16.05 -22.29 11.17
CA GLY A 193 15.39 -22.26 9.87
C GLY A 193 13.88 -22.47 9.95
N LEU A 194 13.25 -21.98 11.03
CA LEU A 194 11.82 -22.13 11.29
C LEU A 194 11.09 -20.80 11.08
N LEU A 195 9.89 -20.82 10.51
CA LEU A 195 8.90 -19.77 10.70
C LEU A 195 8.13 -20.09 11.99
N ARG A 196 8.44 -19.39 13.07
CA ARG A 196 7.91 -19.64 14.41
C ARG A 196 7.36 -18.36 15.01
N GLY A 197 6.10 -18.37 15.43
CA GLY A 197 5.53 -17.14 15.98
C GLY A 197 4.09 -17.27 16.43
N PHE A 198 3.50 -16.15 16.80
CA PHE A 198 2.14 -16.12 17.34
C PHE A 198 1.43 -14.79 17.10
N SER A 199 0.11 -14.81 17.26
CA SER A 199 -0.73 -13.60 17.29
C SER A 199 -0.92 -13.10 18.73
N SER A 200 -0.73 -11.80 18.97
CA SER A 200 -0.92 -11.16 20.28
C SER A 200 -2.37 -10.71 20.56
N ILE A 201 -3.27 -10.86 19.58
CA ILE A 201 -4.68 -10.40 19.65
C ILE A 201 -5.50 -11.20 20.68
N ASP A 202 -5.19 -12.48 20.87
CA ASP A 202 -5.87 -13.33 21.87
C ASP A 202 -4.86 -13.88 22.89
N GLN A 203 -4.74 -13.14 24.01
CA GLN A 203 -3.88 -13.48 25.13
C GLN A 203 -4.47 -14.59 26.02
N ASN A 204 -5.73 -14.99 25.82
CA ASN A 204 -6.39 -15.98 26.66
C ASN A 204 -6.19 -17.41 26.18
N GLN A 205 -5.66 -17.63 24.96
CA GLN A 205 -5.33 -18.96 24.42
C GLN A 205 -4.00 -18.98 23.63
N PRO A 206 -2.84 -18.68 24.27
CA PRO A 206 -1.55 -18.54 23.59
C PRO A 206 -0.99 -19.83 22.95
N SER A 207 -1.46 -21.02 23.32
CA SER A 207 -1.07 -22.29 22.68
C SER A 207 -1.82 -22.58 21.39
N LEU A 208 -2.98 -21.97 21.16
CA LEU A 208 -3.82 -22.19 19.96
C LEU A 208 -3.53 -21.18 18.83
N ASN A 209 -2.66 -20.19 19.09
CA ASN A 209 -2.24 -19.19 18.11
C ASN A 209 -0.74 -19.24 17.78
N GLN A 210 -0.04 -20.30 18.19
CA GLN A 210 1.36 -20.53 17.82
C GLN A 210 1.44 -21.27 16.50
N ILE A 211 2.38 -20.84 15.66
CA ILE A 211 2.70 -21.47 14.39
C ILE A 211 4.17 -21.84 14.41
N GLU A 212 4.51 -23.00 13.87
CA GLU A 212 5.90 -23.44 13.69
C GLU A 212 5.99 -24.28 12.42
N HIS A 213 6.77 -23.82 11.46
CA HIS A 213 7.00 -24.50 10.20
C HIS A 213 8.46 -24.43 9.78
N ARG A 214 9.03 -25.51 9.25
CA ARG A 214 10.38 -25.49 8.69
C ARG A 214 10.36 -24.84 7.31
N MET A 215 11.21 -23.84 7.09
CA MET A 215 11.21 -23.06 5.83
C MET A 215 11.54 -23.90 4.60
N ASN A 216 12.34 -24.96 4.77
CA ASN A 216 12.69 -25.90 3.70
C ASN A 216 11.65 -27.03 3.50
N ASP A 217 10.57 -27.03 4.29
CA ASP A 217 9.52 -28.06 4.26
C ASP A 217 8.13 -27.41 4.47
N VAL A 218 7.82 -26.42 3.63
CA VAL A 218 6.50 -25.78 3.63
C VAL A 218 5.45 -26.79 3.16
N PRO A 219 4.35 -27.00 3.91
CA PRO A 219 3.31 -27.96 3.55
C PRO A 219 2.79 -27.77 2.13
N LEU A 220 2.50 -28.88 1.44
CA LEU A 220 1.92 -28.83 0.09
C LEU A 220 0.54 -28.19 0.08
N GLU A 221 -0.30 -28.58 1.03
CA GLU A 221 -1.64 -28.03 1.27
C GLU A 221 -1.58 -26.92 2.34
N PRO A 222 -2.34 -25.83 2.17
CA PRO A 222 -2.38 -24.76 3.15
C PRO A 222 -3.00 -25.23 4.47
N PRO A 223 -2.47 -24.83 5.64
CA PRO A 223 -3.15 -25.06 6.92
C PRO A 223 -4.48 -24.29 6.99
N ASN A 224 -5.35 -24.68 7.92
CA ASN A 224 -6.67 -24.07 8.07
C ASN A 224 -6.64 -22.73 8.85
N ASP A 225 -5.51 -22.37 9.45
CA ASP A 225 -5.32 -21.13 10.18
C ASP A 225 -4.73 -20.00 9.31
N TRP A 226 -4.39 -18.88 9.93
CA TRP A 226 -3.91 -17.67 9.25
C TRP A 226 -2.44 -17.78 8.77
N SER A 227 -1.66 -18.75 9.25
CA SER A 227 -0.26 -18.95 8.82
C SER A 227 -0.14 -19.25 7.33
N LYS A 228 -1.20 -19.81 6.72
CA LYS A 228 -1.24 -20.14 5.29
C LYS A 228 -0.88 -18.95 4.39
N TYR A 229 -1.18 -17.73 4.81
CA TYR A 229 -0.82 -16.53 4.05
C TYR A 229 0.70 -16.28 4.06
N ALA A 230 1.34 -16.39 5.23
CA ALA A 230 2.80 -16.27 5.37
C ALA A 230 3.52 -17.42 4.64
N LEU A 231 3.03 -18.66 4.79
CA LEU A 231 3.56 -19.84 4.11
C LEU A 231 3.38 -19.77 2.59
N GLY A 232 2.28 -19.20 2.11
CA GLY A 232 2.07 -18.97 0.69
C GLY A 232 3.12 -18.01 0.11
N VAL A 233 3.39 -16.90 0.81
CA VAL A 233 4.45 -15.96 0.43
C VAL A 233 5.82 -16.65 0.43
N ALA A 234 6.14 -17.41 1.48
CA ALA A 234 7.37 -18.19 1.55
C ALA A 234 7.52 -19.13 0.35
N LYS A 235 6.46 -19.89 0.04
CA LYS A 235 6.44 -20.84 -1.08
C LYS A 235 6.70 -20.15 -2.43
N MET A 236 6.12 -18.97 -2.65
CA MET A 236 6.34 -18.23 -3.90
C MET A 236 7.76 -17.67 -3.99
N LEU A 237 8.29 -17.11 -2.91
CA LEU A 237 9.68 -16.62 -2.89
C LEU A 237 10.68 -17.77 -3.10
N SER A 238 10.48 -18.92 -2.46
CA SER A 238 11.33 -20.11 -2.63
C SER A 238 11.24 -20.68 -4.05
N LYS A 239 10.04 -20.65 -4.67
CA LYS A 239 9.86 -21.07 -6.07
C LYS A 239 10.65 -20.21 -7.06
N ASP A 240 10.86 -18.94 -6.73
CA ASP A 240 11.70 -18.01 -7.48
C ASP A 240 13.21 -18.16 -7.16
N GLY A 241 13.59 -19.17 -6.37
CA GLY A 241 14.98 -19.52 -6.07
C GLY A 241 15.55 -18.87 -4.82
N ALA A 242 14.76 -18.13 -4.03
CA ALA A 242 15.21 -17.55 -2.77
C ALA A 242 15.44 -18.64 -1.71
N GLN A 243 16.53 -18.54 -0.96
CA GLN A 243 16.73 -19.31 0.27
C GLN A 243 16.32 -18.43 1.45
N LEU A 244 15.15 -18.72 2.01
CA LEU A 244 14.56 -17.86 3.02
C LEU A 244 15.10 -18.15 4.41
N SER A 245 15.40 -17.10 5.16
CA SER A 245 15.72 -17.20 6.57
C SER A 245 14.50 -17.66 7.38
N GLY A 246 14.76 -18.47 8.42
CA GLY A 246 13.78 -18.73 9.47
C GLY A 246 13.56 -17.47 10.31
N LEU A 247 12.32 -17.23 10.74
CA LEU A 247 11.92 -16.06 11.51
C LEU A 247 11.21 -16.48 12.79
N ASP A 248 11.69 -15.99 13.93
CA ASP A 248 10.86 -15.80 15.12
C ASP A 248 10.05 -14.51 14.92
N PHE A 249 8.75 -14.52 15.21
CA PHE A 249 7.90 -13.33 15.02
C PHE A 249 6.70 -13.27 15.99
N ALA A 250 6.16 -12.07 16.17
CA ALA A 250 4.85 -11.82 16.80
C ALA A 250 4.02 -10.89 15.91
N VAL A 251 2.72 -11.14 15.77
CA VAL A 251 1.80 -10.30 14.99
C VAL A 251 0.72 -9.66 15.85
N GLU A 252 0.45 -8.38 15.61
CA GLU A 252 -0.64 -7.60 16.20
C GLU A 252 -1.50 -7.02 15.08
N SER A 253 -2.81 -6.89 15.29
CA SER A 253 -3.71 -6.35 14.25
C SER A 253 -4.83 -5.52 14.84
N SER A 254 -5.03 -4.33 14.26
CA SER A 254 -6.23 -3.51 14.45
C SER A 254 -7.26 -3.71 13.34
N LEU A 255 -7.00 -4.62 12.38
CA LEU A 255 -7.95 -4.95 11.34
C LEU A 255 -9.06 -5.86 11.90
N PRO A 256 -10.34 -5.49 11.77
CA PRO A 256 -11.43 -6.36 12.19
C PRO A 256 -11.43 -7.64 11.35
N ILE A 257 -11.36 -8.79 12.05
CA ILE A 257 -11.34 -10.11 11.43
C ILE A 257 -12.64 -10.30 10.65
N GLY A 258 -12.52 -10.64 9.36
CA GLY A 258 -13.67 -10.95 8.51
C GLY A 258 -14.46 -9.74 7.97
N ALA A 259 -14.09 -8.49 8.27
CA ALA A 259 -14.85 -7.31 7.83
C ALA A 259 -14.66 -6.94 6.34
N GLY A 260 -13.68 -7.54 5.65
CA GLY A 260 -13.40 -7.24 4.24
C GLY A 260 -12.37 -6.17 3.97
N LEU A 261 -11.58 -5.81 4.98
CA LEU A 261 -10.57 -4.77 4.90
C LEU A 261 -9.18 -5.32 4.52
N SER A 262 -9.14 -6.44 3.78
CA SER A 262 -7.94 -7.14 3.31
C SER A 262 -6.95 -7.57 4.39
N SER A 263 -7.44 -8.26 5.42
CA SER A 263 -6.57 -8.85 6.42
C SER A 263 -5.59 -9.88 5.84
N SER A 264 -5.96 -10.64 4.79
CA SER A 264 -5.05 -11.58 4.12
C SER A 264 -3.90 -10.85 3.43
N ALA A 265 -4.19 -9.88 2.56
CA ALA A 265 -3.17 -9.11 1.86
C ALA A 265 -2.25 -8.33 2.82
N ALA A 266 -2.75 -7.87 3.98
CA ALA A 266 -1.92 -7.25 5.00
C ALA A 266 -0.93 -8.24 5.63
N ILE A 267 -1.36 -9.48 5.94
CA ILE A 267 -0.46 -10.55 6.41
C ILE A 267 0.58 -10.85 5.34
N GLU A 268 0.15 -11.08 4.10
CA GLU A 268 1.03 -11.39 2.98
C GLU A 268 2.09 -10.30 2.78
N ALA A 269 1.68 -9.03 2.75
CA ALA A 269 2.56 -7.89 2.57
C ALA A 269 3.60 -7.77 3.69
N VAL A 270 3.21 -7.99 4.95
CA VAL A 270 4.13 -7.92 6.09
C VAL A 270 5.23 -8.97 5.99
N PHE A 271 4.87 -10.22 5.72
CA PHE A 271 5.86 -11.29 5.58
C PHE A 271 6.71 -11.13 4.30
N ALA A 272 6.10 -10.67 3.21
CA ALA A 272 6.84 -10.36 1.99
C ALA A 272 7.88 -9.27 2.22
N LEU A 273 7.53 -8.20 2.95
CA LEU A 273 8.47 -7.13 3.32
C LEU A 273 9.58 -7.63 4.25
N LEU A 274 9.26 -8.45 5.26
CA LEU A 274 10.24 -9.03 6.17
C LEU A 274 11.30 -9.82 5.41
N TRP A 275 10.91 -10.79 4.59
CA TRP A 275 11.88 -11.56 3.80
C TRP A 275 12.58 -10.72 2.74
N ASN A 276 11.88 -9.76 2.11
CA ASN A 276 12.51 -8.89 1.12
C ASN A 276 13.66 -8.07 1.72
N GLU A 277 13.50 -7.57 2.94
CA GLU A 277 14.55 -6.81 3.64
C GLU A 277 15.63 -7.73 4.24
N ILE A 278 15.23 -8.75 5.01
CA ILE A 278 16.14 -9.64 5.74
C ILE A 278 17.02 -10.44 4.78
N ASP A 279 16.42 -11.03 3.75
CA ASP A 279 17.13 -11.86 2.76
C ASP A 279 17.63 -11.03 1.56
N ARG A 280 17.46 -9.70 1.60
CA ARG A 280 17.93 -8.74 0.60
C ARG A 280 17.52 -9.11 -0.83
N LEU A 281 16.23 -9.38 -1.01
CA LEU A 281 15.68 -9.83 -2.28
C LEU A 281 15.45 -8.69 -3.29
N GLU A 282 15.54 -7.43 -2.84
CA GLU A 282 15.48 -6.20 -3.65
C GLU A 282 14.25 -6.09 -4.57
N ARG A 283 13.12 -6.73 -4.20
CA ARG A 283 11.88 -6.67 -4.96
C ARG A 283 11.17 -5.34 -4.73
N SER A 284 10.62 -4.78 -5.80
CA SER A 284 9.77 -3.60 -5.78
C SER A 284 8.39 -3.90 -5.16
N PRO A 285 7.65 -2.88 -4.67
CA PRO A 285 6.29 -3.07 -4.14
C PRO A 285 5.34 -3.78 -5.12
N THR A 286 5.45 -3.50 -6.42
CA THR A 286 4.63 -4.15 -7.45
C THR A 286 4.99 -5.63 -7.64
N GLU A 287 6.27 -5.99 -7.55
CA GLU A 287 6.71 -7.38 -7.60
C GLU A 287 6.28 -8.16 -6.36
N LEU A 288 6.38 -7.56 -5.18
CA LEU A 288 5.85 -8.12 -3.95
C LEU A 288 4.33 -8.32 -4.04
N ALA A 289 3.59 -7.34 -4.58
CA ALA A 289 2.15 -7.45 -4.72
C ALA A 289 1.73 -8.62 -5.64
N LYS A 290 2.42 -8.80 -6.77
CA LYS A 290 2.22 -9.95 -7.67
C LYS A 290 2.51 -11.27 -6.98
N LEU A 291 3.58 -11.32 -6.18
CA LEU A 291 3.96 -12.50 -5.45
C LEU A 291 2.93 -12.88 -4.38
N CYS A 292 2.45 -11.90 -3.61
CA CYS A 292 1.38 -12.08 -2.63
C CYS A 292 0.08 -12.53 -3.31
N GLN A 293 -0.29 -11.92 -4.45
CA GLN A 293 -1.45 -12.35 -5.23
C GLN A 293 -1.28 -13.81 -5.70
N GLN A 294 -0.08 -14.18 -6.14
CA GLN A 294 0.19 -15.55 -6.55
C GLN A 294 0.10 -16.52 -5.37
N ALA A 295 0.58 -16.14 -4.19
CA ALA A 295 0.43 -16.93 -2.96
C ALA A 295 -1.05 -17.19 -2.63
N GLU A 296 -1.89 -16.15 -2.70
CA GLU A 296 -3.32 -16.28 -2.41
C GLU A 296 -4.04 -17.19 -3.43
N ARG A 297 -3.63 -17.14 -4.69
CA ARG A 297 -4.20 -17.95 -5.78
C ARG A 297 -3.72 -19.39 -5.81
N ASP A 298 -2.41 -19.58 -5.85
CA ASP A 298 -1.76 -20.86 -6.13
C ASP A 298 -1.58 -21.71 -4.86
N TYR A 299 -1.60 -21.08 -3.67
CA TYR A 299 -1.47 -21.79 -2.39
C TYR A 299 -2.74 -21.74 -1.54
N VAL A 300 -3.32 -20.56 -1.31
CA VAL A 300 -4.53 -20.44 -0.46
C VAL A 300 -5.81 -20.88 -1.20
N GLY A 301 -5.84 -20.76 -2.52
CA GLY A 301 -6.93 -21.23 -3.39
C GLY A 301 -8.02 -20.18 -3.69
N LEU A 302 -7.77 -18.91 -3.40
CA LEU A 302 -8.69 -17.82 -3.73
C LEU A 302 -8.26 -17.13 -5.03
N ASN A 303 -9.11 -17.14 -6.07
CA ASN A 303 -8.77 -16.52 -7.37
C ASN A 303 -8.92 -14.99 -7.37
N CYS A 304 -8.30 -14.29 -6.41
CA CYS A 304 -8.33 -12.84 -6.29
C CYS A 304 -7.68 -12.13 -7.49
N GLY A 305 -8.06 -10.88 -7.73
CA GLY A 305 -7.27 -9.97 -8.56
C GLY A 305 -6.13 -9.32 -7.76
N ILE A 306 -5.45 -8.34 -8.35
CA ILE A 306 -4.22 -7.74 -7.80
C ILE A 306 -4.49 -6.56 -6.85
N MET A 307 -5.75 -6.12 -6.76
CA MET A 307 -6.16 -4.88 -6.11
C MET A 307 -5.69 -4.78 -4.67
N ASP A 308 -5.95 -5.82 -3.87
CA ASP A 308 -5.72 -5.80 -2.43
C ASP A 308 -4.24 -5.64 -2.13
N GLN A 309 -3.41 -6.50 -2.72
CA GLN A 309 -1.97 -6.50 -2.53
C GLN A 309 -1.34 -5.18 -3.00
N LEU A 310 -1.73 -4.65 -4.16
CA LEU A 310 -1.22 -3.35 -4.62
C LEU A 310 -1.69 -2.20 -3.74
N ALA A 311 -2.96 -2.17 -3.32
CA ALA A 311 -3.47 -1.15 -2.41
C ALA A 311 -2.68 -1.11 -1.12
N VAL A 312 -2.38 -2.28 -0.55
CA VAL A 312 -1.60 -2.38 0.68
C VAL A 312 -0.14 -1.93 0.47
N LEU A 313 0.50 -2.32 -0.63
CA LEU A 313 1.94 -2.10 -0.86
C LEU A 313 2.28 -0.76 -1.56
N ALA A 314 1.33 -0.07 -2.19
CA ALA A 314 1.62 1.09 -3.04
C ALA A 314 0.73 2.33 -2.78
N SER A 315 -0.15 2.30 -1.77
CA SER A 315 -0.98 3.46 -1.42
C SER A 315 -0.17 4.68 -0.96
N ARG A 316 -0.78 5.85 -1.14
CA ARG A 316 -0.26 7.14 -0.69
C ARG A 316 -1.24 7.81 0.25
N GLU A 317 -0.73 8.34 1.36
CA GLU A 317 -1.54 9.09 2.32
C GLU A 317 -2.26 10.27 1.65
N GLY A 318 -3.57 10.38 1.87
CA GLY A 318 -4.40 11.44 1.31
C GLY A 318 -4.90 11.19 -0.12
N PHE A 319 -4.61 10.04 -0.73
CA PHE A 319 -5.00 9.74 -2.12
C PHE A 319 -5.77 8.43 -2.23
N ALA A 320 -6.75 8.41 -3.15
CA ALA A 320 -7.24 7.18 -3.75
C ALA A 320 -6.37 6.80 -4.95
N MET A 321 -6.15 5.51 -5.15
CA MET A 321 -5.26 4.97 -6.14
C MET A 321 -6.05 4.31 -7.26
N LEU A 322 -6.13 4.95 -8.42
CA LEU A 322 -6.63 4.34 -9.64
C LEU A 322 -5.59 3.34 -10.18
N ILE A 323 -5.95 2.06 -10.19
CA ILE A 323 -5.13 0.97 -10.70
C ILE A 323 -5.73 0.49 -12.02
N ASP A 324 -4.96 0.51 -13.11
CA ASP A 324 -5.28 -0.29 -14.29
C ASP A 324 -4.72 -1.70 -14.07
N THR A 325 -5.58 -2.69 -13.84
CA THR A 325 -5.12 -4.03 -13.45
C THR A 325 -4.55 -4.83 -14.61
N ARG A 326 -4.60 -4.30 -15.83
CA ARG A 326 -3.97 -4.87 -17.03
C ARG A 326 -2.46 -4.68 -17.05
N ASP A 327 -2.00 -3.44 -16.89
CA ASP A 327 -0.59 -3.05 -17.00
C ASP A 327 0.03 -2.63 -15.66
N LEU A 328 -0.80 -2.53 -14.62
CA LEU A 328 -0.45 -2.14 -13.25
C LEU A 328 0.02 -0.69 -13.13
N SER A 329 -0.35 0.16 -14.09
CA SER A 329 -0.15 1.60 -13.96
C SER A 329 -0.99 2.16 -12.81
N LEU A 330 -0.37 3.06 -12.04
CA LEU A 330 -0.95 3.68 -10.86
C LEU A 330 -1.11 5.18 -11.09
N ARG A 331 -2.33 5.69 -10.86
CA ARG A 331 -2.62 7.13 -10.80
C ARG A 331 -3.28 7.46 -9.48
N PHE A 332 -3.00 8.63 -8.94
CA PHE A 332 -3.47 9.03 -7.62
C PHE A 332 -4.39 10.24 -7.74
N ALA A 333 -5.59 10.14 -7.17
CA ALA A 333 -6.53 11.26 -7.05
C ALA A 333 -6.62 11.67 -5.57
N PRO A 334 -6.43 12.96 -5.24
CA PRO A 334 -6.48 13.40 -3.85
C PRO A 334 -7.89 13.26 -3.28
N ILE A 335 -7.98 12.81 -2.03
CA ILE A 335 -9.24 12.88 -1.27
C ILE A 335 -9.36 14.29 -0.70
N PRO A 336 -10.46 15.02 -0.96
CA PRO A 336 -10.69 16.33 -0.34
C PRO A 336 -10.60 16.25 1.18
N LYS A 337 -9.90 17.20 1.81
CA LYS A 337 -9.71 17.21 3.28
C LYS A 337 -11.01 17.37 4.07
N SER A 338 -12.06 17.90 3.44
CA SER A 338 -13.39 18.00 4.00
C SER A 338 -14.15 16.66 3.98
N TRP A 339 -13.63 15.63 3.32
CA TRP A 339 -14.27 14.33 3.22
C TRP A 339 -13.61 13.33 4.16
N LEU A 340 -14.43 12.50 4.78
CA LEU A 340 -14.03 11.39 5.63
C LEU A 340 -14.51 10.07 5.02
N ILE A 341 -13.79 9.01 5.36
CA ILE A 341 -14.14 7.65 4.95
C ILE A 341 -14.77 6.96 6.15
N VAL A 342 -15.98 6.44 5.98
CA VAL A 342 -16.65 5.64 7.01
C VAL A 342 -16.85 4.23 6.49
N VAL A 343 -16.31 3.25 7.21
CA VAL A 343 -16.53 1.83 6.97
C VAL A 343 -17.64 1.36 7.91
N ALA A 344 -18.76 0.94 7.34
CA ALA A 344 -19.91 0.45 8.08
C ALA A 344 -20.02 -1.07 7.93
N ASP A 345 -19.49 -1.81 8.91
CA ASP A 345 -19.67 -3.25 9.01
C ASP A 345 -21.13 -3.55 9.39
N THR A 346 -21.78 -4.43 8.64
CA THR A 346 -23.18 -4.80 8.85
C THR A 346 -23.38 -5.69 10.08
N GLY A 347 -22.31 -6.26 10.63
CA GLY A 347 -22.37 -7.24 11.72
C GLY A 347 -22.90 -8.61 11.29
N THR A 348 -23.01 -8.86 9.98
CA THR A 348 -23.42 -10.16 9.45
C THR A 348 -22.20 -11.05 9.18
N PRO A 349 -22.24 -12.34 9.53
CA PRO A 349 -21.18 -13.27 9.17
C PRO A 349 -21.06 -13.39 7.65
N ARG A 350 -19.85 -13.67 7.18
CA ARG A 350 -19.57 -13.95 5.77
C ARG A 350 -19.77 -15.45 5.52
N GLU A 351 -20.93 -15.82 5.02
CA GLU A 351 -21.18 -17.20 4.57
C GLU A 351 -20.72 -17.35 3.10
N LEU A 352 -20.07 -18.48 2.78
CA LEU A 352 -19.85 -18.97 1.40
C LEU A 352 -19.07 -18.04 0.44
N THR A 353 -18.26 -17.10 0.95
CA THR A 353 -17.62 -16.08 0.10
C THR A 353 -16.64 -16.65 -0.93
N ALA A 354 -15.80 -17.61 -0.56
CA ALA A 354 -14.74 -18.10 -1.46
C ALA A 354 -15.28 -18.86 -2.68
N SER A 355 -16.29 -19.73 -2.50
CA SER A 355 -16.91 -20.47 -3.60
C SER A 355 -17.72 -19.55 -4.51
N ALA A 356 -18.59 -18.71 -3.93
CA ALA A 356 -19.42 -17.77 -4.69
C ALA A 356 -18.57 -16.74 -5.46
N TYR A 357 -17.49 -16.25 -4.85
CA TYR A 357 -16.52 -15.39 -5.52
C TYR A 357 -15.87 -16.08 -6.73
N ASN A 358 -15.36 -17.31 -6.54
CA ASN A 358 -14.76 -18.08 -7.61
C ASN A 358 -15.76 -18.41 -8.75
N GLU A 359 -17.05 -18.57 -8.44
CA GLU A 359 -18.11 -18.70 -9.45
C GLU A 359 -18.26 -17.42 -10.30
N ARG A 360 -18.20 -16.23 -9.69
CA ARG A 360 -18.23 -14.96 -10.42
C ARG A 360 -17.03 -14.79 -11.35
N VAL A 361 -15.84 -15.19 -10.90
CA VAL A 361 -14.63 -15.24 -11.74
C VAL A 361 -14.83 -16.17 -12.93
N LYS A 362 -15.36 -17.38 -12.71
CA LYS A 362 -15.66 -18.35 -13.78
C LYS A 362 -16.69 -17.81 -14.77
N ALA A 363 -17.75 -17.18 -14.29
CA ALA A 363 -18.80 -16.60 -15.13
C ALA A 363 -18.25 -15.49 -16.04
N CYS A 364 -17.42 -14.60 -15.51
CA CYS A 364 -16.77 -13.55 -16.30
C CYS A 364 -15.83 -14.12 -17.37
N ARG A 365 -15.04 -15.16 -17.03
CA ARG A 365 -14.19 -15.86 -18.01
C ARG A 365 -15.02 -16.52 -19.11
N LYS A 366 -16.16 -17.15 -18.78
CA LYS A 366 -17.09 -17.75 -19.75
C LYS A 366 -17.65 -16.66 -20.68
N ALA A 367 -18.06 -15.51 -20.13
CA ALA A 367 -18.57 -14.38 -20.90
C ALA A 367 -17.50 -13.82 -21.86
N ALA A 368 -16.28 -13.55 -21.40
CA ALA A 368 -15.19 -13.08 -22.25
C ALA A 368 -14.88 -14.06 -23.40
N LYS A 369 -14.85 -15.37 -23.09
CA LYS A 369 -14.65 -16.43 -24.09
C LYS A 369 -15.77 -16.46 -25.13
N ALA A 370 -17.02 -16.36 -24.71
CA ALA A 370 -18.18 -16.32 -25.61
C ALA A 370 -18.12 -15.10 -26.56
N LEU A 371 -17.65 -13.96 -26.06
CA LEU A 371 -17.42 -12.75 -26.86
C LEU A 371 -16.14 -12.79 -27.71
N LYS A 372 -15.33 -13.85 -27.62
CA LYS A 372 -14.01 -13.97 -28.25
C LYS A 372 -13.07 -12.80 -27.90
N LYS A 373 -13.14 -12.34 -26.64
CA LYS A 373 -12.27 -11.30 -26.08
C LYS A 373 -11.32 -11.91 -25.07
N LYS A 374 -10.11 -11.34 -24.94
CA LYS A 374 -9.14 -11.77 -23.91
C LYS A 374 -9.70 -11.61 -22.49
N SER A 375 -10.42 -10.53 -22.26
CA SER A 375 -11.01 -10.15 -20.98
C SER A 375 -12.23 -9.25 -21.24
N LEU A 376 -13.13 -9.12 -20.25
CA LEU A 376 -14.30 -8.26 -20.35
C LEU A 376 -13.93 -6.77 -20.48
N ARG A 377 -12.71 -6.37 -20.11
CA ARG A 377 -12.18 -5.03 -20.40
C ARG A 377 -12.17 -4.67 -21.90
N ASN A 378 -12.17 -5.66 -22.80
CA ASN A 378 -12.20 -5.43 -24.26
C ASN A 378 -13.61 -5.55 -24.87
N ALA A 379 -14.64 -5.67 -24.03
CA ALA A 379 -16.04 -5.75 -24.45
C ALA A 379 -16.72 -4.39 -24.32
N SER A 380 -17.75 -4.17 -25.13
CA SER A 380 -18.62 -2.99 -25.10
C SER A 380 -20.07 -3.40 -24.80
N LEU A 381 -20.96 -2.44 -24.51
CA LEU A 381 -22.37 -2.75 -24.30
C LEU A 381 -23.03 -3.40 -25.52
N ASP A 382 -22.61 -3.02 -26.73
CA ASP A 382 -23.10 -3.60 -27.99
C ASP A 382 -22.71 -5.09 -28.13
N ASP A 383 -21.64 -5.53 -27.47
CA ASP A 383 -21.25 -6.94 -27.49
C ASP A 383 -22.22 -7.82 -26.69
N LEU A 384 -23.01 -7.25 -25.77
CA LEU A 384 -23.88 -8.01 -24.86
C LEU A 384 -24.99 -8.77 -25.57
N GLU A 385 -25.42 -8.32 -26.76
CA GLU A 385 -26.43 -9.02 -27.58
C GLU A 385 -26.01 -10.43 -27.99
N LYS A 386 -24.71 -10.72 -27.95
CA LYS A 386 -24.11 -12.01 -28.33
C LYS A 386 -23.97 -12.98 -27.15
N LEU A 387 -24.34 -12.57 -25.93
CA LEU A 387 -24.21 -13.38 -24.73
C LEU A 387 -25.49 -14.12 -24.37
N GLU A 388 -25.31 -15.31 -23.79
CA GLU A 388 -26.38 -16.02 -23.09
C GLU A 388 -26.95 -15.15 -21.96
N ALA A 389 -28.28 -15.20 -21.77
CA ALA A 389 -28.99 -14.37 -20.79
C ALA A 389 -28.44 -14.49 -19.36
N GLU A 390 -27.90 -15.66 -18.99
CA GLU A 390 -27.32 -15.92 -17.67
C GLU A 390 -25.98 -15.19 -17.45
N LEU A 391 -25.22 -14.91 -18.52
CA LEU A 391 -23.90 -14.27 -18.45
C LEU A 391 -23.97 -12.76 -18.64
N LEU A 392 -25.04 -12.28 -19.28
CA LEU A 392 -25.24 -10.88 -19.62
C LEU A 392 -25.11 -9.94 -18.41
N PRO A 393 -25.75 -10.21 -17.24
CA PRO A 393 -25.65 -9.32 -16.09
C PRO A 393 -24.20 -9.15 -15.58
N PHE A 394 -23.42 -10.24 -15.57
CA PHE A 394 -22.03 -10.19 -15.11
C PHE A 394 -21.14 -9.39 -16.06
N ALA A 395 -21.31 -9.57 -17.37
CA ALA A 395 -20.58 -8.80 -18.36
C ALA A 395 -20.95 -7.31 -18.33
N ARG A 396 -22.25 -7.00 -18.23
CA ARG A 396 -22.77 -5.62 -18.13
C ARG A 396 -22.22 -4.90 -16.90
N HIS A 397 -22.22 -5.55 -15.75
CA HIS A 397 -21.61 -4.99 -14.54
C HIS A 397 -20.16 -4.60 -14.79
N VAL A 398 -19.32 -5.53 -15.26
CA VAL A 398 -17.88 -5.28 -15.44
C VAL A 398 -17.60 -4.17 -16.45
N ILE A 399 -18.32 -4.15 -17.58
CA ILE A 399 -18.16 -3.13 -18.62
C ILE A 399 -18.51 -1.75 -18.04
N THR A 400 -19.70 -1.62 -17.44
CA THR A 400 -20.15 -0.33 -16.91
C THR A 400 -19.41 0.11 -15.65
N GLU A 401 -18.90 -0.83 -14.84
CA GLU A 401 -18.12 -0.50 -13.64
C GLU A 401 -16.75 0.08 -14.03
N ASN A 402 -16.12 -0.41 -15.09
CA ASN A 402 -14.88 0.20 -15.61
C ASN A 402 -15.09 1.67 -16.00
N ASP A 403 -16.19 1.98 -16.69
CA ASP A 403 -16.53 3.37 -17.06
C ASP A 403 -16.81 4.21 -15.80
N ARG A 404 -17.54 3.67 -14.83
CA ARG A 404 -17.81 4.34 -13.55
C ARG A 404 -16.53 4.65 -12.78
N VAL A 405 -15.55 3.75 -12.76
CA VAL A 405 -14.26 3.97 -12.07
C VAL A 405 -13.49 5.14 -12.69
N LEU A 406 -13.43 5.22 -14.01
CA LEU A 406 -12.76 6.33 -14.70
C LEU A 406 -13.50 7.66 -14.46
N ALA A 407 -14.83 7.66 -14.51
CA ALA A 407 -15.64 8.83 -14.19
C ALA A 407 -15.47 9.27 -12.72
N PHE A 408 -15.39 8.31 -11.79
CA PHE A 408 -15.19 8.58 -10.37
C PHE A 408 -13.81 9.17 -10.09
N ALA A 409 -12.77 8.70 -10.78
CA ALA A 409 -11.44 9.28 -10.69
C ALA A 409 -11.43 10.76 -11.14
N ALA A 410 -12.16 11.09 -12.21
CA ALA A 410 -12.32 12.47 -12.67
C ALA A 410 -13.11 13.31 -11.66
N ALA A 411 -14.18 12.77 -11.07
CA ALA A 411 -14.97 13.44 -10.03
C ALA A 411 -14.13 13.75 -8.78
N LEU A 412 -13.32 12.80 -8.31
CA LEU A 412 -12.39 13.02 -7.19
C LEU A 412 -11.36 14.12 -7.51
N GLN A 413 -10.78 14.09 -8.70
CA GLN A 413 -9.81 15.09 -9.13
C GLN A 413 -10.42 16.51 -9.18
N ALA A 414 -11.71 16.62 -9.51
CA ALA A 414 -12.45 17.87 -9.55
C ALA A 414 -13.05 18.29 -8.19
N GLY A 415 -13.05 17.39 -7.19
CA GLY A 415 -13.77 17.61 -5.93
C GLY A 415 -15.30 17.62 -6.07
N ASP A 416 -15.84 16.95 -7.10
CA ASP A 416 -17.28 16.89 -7.38
C ASP A 416 -17.95 15.82 -6.51
N SER A 417 -18.48 16.24 -5.36
CA SER A 417 -19.17 15.35 -4.41
C SER A 417 -20.42 14.73 -5.00
N ALA A 418 -21.19 15.49 -5.78
CA ALA A 418 -22.45 15.02 -6.35
C ALA A 418 -22.21 13.88 -7.34
N GLN A 419 -21.26 14.05 -8.27
CA GLN A 419 -20.92 13.03 -9.25
C GLN A 419 -20.27 11.81 -8.57
N ALA A 420 -19.35 12.01 -7.63
CA ALA A 420 -18.72 10.92 -6.88
C ALA A 420 -19.77 10.07 -6.15
N GLY A 421 -20.72 10.74 -5.49
CA GLY A 421 -21.84 10.13 -4.79
C GLY A 421 -22.75 9.28 -5.68
N ALA A 422 -23.19 9.86 -6.79
CA ALA A 422 -24.04 9.19 -7.77
C ALA A 422 -23.39 7.90 -8.30
N LEU A 423 -22.11 7.96 -8.67
CA LEU A 423 -21.36 6.83 -9.20
C LEU A 423 -21.19 5.70 -8.16
N MET A 424 -20.95 6.04 -6.88
CA MET A 424 -20.91 5.02 -5.82
C MET A 424 -22.26 4.32 -5.66
N ALA A 425 -23.36 5.07 -5.67
CA ALA A 425 -24.70 4.49 -5.55
C ALA A 425 -25.07 3.62 -6.77
N GLU A 426 -24.67 4.03 -7.98
CA GLU A 426 -24.84 3.22 -9.20
C GLU A 426 -24.01 1.93 -9.18
N SER A 427 -22.76 2.00 -8.70
CA SER A 427 -21.93 0.81 -8.50
C SER A 427 -22.60 -0.16 -7.52
N HIS A 428 -23.14 0.32 -6.39
CA HIS A 428 -23.89 -0.53 -5.45
C HIS A 428 -25.07 -1.22 -6.12
N ARG A 429 -25.91 -0.46 -6.85
CA ARG A 429 -27.06 -1.03 -7.57
C ARG A 429 -26.62 -2.08 -8.60
N SER A 430 -25.54 -1.83 -9.33
CA SER A 430 -25.00 -2.80 -10.28
C SER A 430 -24.50 -4.09 -9.59
N LEU A 431 -23.87 -3.98 -8.42
CA LEU A 431 -23.46 -5.16 -7.63
C LEU A 431 -24.63 -5.95 -7.07
N ARG A 432 -25.71 -5.28 -6.67
CA ARG A 432 -26.94 -5.89 -6.18
C ARG A 432 -27.72 -6.57 -7.31
N ASP A 433 -28.01 -5.83 -8.37
CA ASP A 433 -28.99 -6.21 -9.38
C ASP A 433 -28.38 -7.05 -10.52
N ASP A 434 -27.21 -6.62 -11.03
CA ASP A 434 -26.52 -7.30 -12.13
C ASP A 434 -25.56 -8.36 -11.61
N TYR A 435 -24.62 -7.99 -10.74
CA TYR A 435 -23.57 -8.91 -10.29
C TYR A 435 -24.03 -9.89 -9.22
N LYS A 436 -25.11 -9.55 -8.50
CA LYS A 436 -25.75 -10.36 -7.46
C LYS A 436 -24.76 -10.84 -6.40
N VAL A 437 -24.01 -9.87 -5.85
CA VAL A 437 -23.05 -10.08 -4.75
C VAL A 437 -23.37 -9.24 -3.52
N SER A 438 -24.43 -8.43 -3.54
CA SER A 438 -24.91 -7.76 -2.32
C SER A 438 -25.66 -8.72 -1.40
N SER A 439 -26.22 -8.19 -0.32
CA SER A 439 -27.09 -8.91 0.61
C SER A 439 -28.13 -7.93 1.20
N PRO A 440 -29.24 -8.41 1.78
CA PRO A 440 -30.21 -7.53 2.43
C PRO A 440 -29.59 -6.60 3.48
N ALA A 441 -28.55 -7.07 4.18
CA ALA A 441 -27.82 -6.28 5.16
C ALA A 441 -26.97 -5.19 4.50
N LEU A 442 -26.26 -5.50 3.41
CA LEU A 442 -25.47 -4.52 2.68
C LEU A 442 -26.37 -3.46 2.01
N ASP A 443 -27.49 -3.89 1.44
CA ASP A 443 -28.47 -3.01 0.81
C ASP A 443 -29.08 -2.05 1.85
N ALA A 444 -29.55 -2.59 2.99
CA ALA A 444 -30.10 -1.79 4.07
C ALA A 444 -29.07 -0.81 4.66
N MET A 445 -27.80 -1.21 4.75
CA MET A 445 -26.73 -0.32 5.22
C MET A 445 -26.44 0.81 4.22
N ALA A 446 -26.35 0.49 2.93
CA ALA A 446 -26.13 1.50 1.90
C ALA A 446 -27.29 2.52 1.85
N GLU A 447 -28.53 2.05 1.92
CA GLU A 447 -29.72 2.91 2.01
C GLU A 447 -29.73 3.78 3.27
N ALA A 448 -29.39 3.21 4.43
CA ALA A 448 -29.26 3.96 5.68
C ALA A 448 -28.20 5.07 5.57
N CYS A 449 -27.07 4.78 4.93
CA CYS A 449 -26.03 5.78 4.68
C CYS A 449 -26.52 6.88 3.72
N TRP A 450 -27.17 6.53 2.59
CA TRP A 450 -27.65 7.52 1.61
C TRP A 450 -28.65 8.54 2.20
N GLN A 451 -29.46 8.11 3.18
CA GLN A 451 -30.42 8.98 3.85
C GLN A 451 -29.81 9.77 5.02
N ALA A 452 -28.57 9.49 5.40
CA ALA A 452 -27.92 10.14 6.53
C ALA A 452 -27.35 11.52 6.12
N PRO A 453 -27.46 12.54 6.99
CA PRO A 453 -26.89 13.86 6.73
C PRO A 453 -25.40 13.79 6.42
N GLY A 454 -24.94 14.57 5.44
CA GLY A 454 -23.53 14.61 5.05
C GLY A 454 -23.03 13.41 4.25
N CYS A 455 -23.88 12.43 3.89
CA CYS A 455 -23.48 11.40 2.96
C CYS A 455 -23.16 12.00 1.58
N ILE A 456 -21.94 11.79 1.10
CA ILE A 456 -21.56 12.09 -0.27
C ILE A 456 -21.95 10.89 -1.14
N GLY A 457 -21.51 9.70 -0.76
CA GLY A 457 -21.85 8.45 -1.44
C GLY A 457 -21.56 7.26 -0.55
N ALA A 458 -22.30 6.16 -0.76
CA ALA A 458 -22.10 4.92 -0.03
C ALA A 458 -22.36 3.71 -0.93
N ARG A 459 -21.65 2.62 -0.66
CA ARG A 459 -21.83 1.32 -1.35
C ARG A 459 -21.20 0.18 -0.58
N MET A 460 -21.51 -1.06 -0.96
CA MET A 460 -20.80 -2.22 -0.44
C MET A 460 -19.34 -2.16 -0.89
N THR A 461 -18.42 -2.73 -0.11
CA THR A 461 -17.00 -2.81 -0.50
C THR A 461 -16.44 -4.22 -0.30
N GLY A 462 -15.49 -4.59 -1.18
CA GLY A 462 -14.89 -5.93 -1.21
C GLY A 462 -15.77 -6.96 -1.91
N ALA A 463 -15.60 -8.23 -1.55
CA ALA A 463 -16.17 -9.38 -2.29
C ALA A 463 -17.71 -9.52 -2.26
N GLY A 464 -18.40 -8.82 -1.35
CA GLY A 464 -19.84 -8.98 -1.14
C GLY A 464 -20.23 -10.18 -0.27
N PHE A 465 -21.52 -10.55 -0.36
CA PHE A 465 -22.18 -11.60 0.42
C PHE A 465 -22.18 -11.33 1.94
N GLY A 466 -22.17 -10.05 2.32
CA GLY A 466 -21.99 -9.57 3.69
C GLY A 466 -20.73 -8.72 3.86
N GLY A 467 -20.39 -8.36 5.09
CA GLY A 467 -19.25 -7.51 5.41
C GLY A 467 -19.62 -6.04 5.54
N ALA A 468 -18.95 -5.15 4.82
CA ALA A 468 -19.04 -3.72 5.07
C ALA A 468 -19.48 -2.90 3.84
N CYS A 469 -20.07 -1.74 4.13
CA CYS A 469 -20.16 -0.63 3.20
C CYS A 469 -19.03 0.36 3.44
N VAL A 470 -18.60 1.05 2.37
CA VAL A 470 -17.74 2.23 2.45
C VAL A 470 -18.57 3.45 2.07
N SER A 471 -18.39 4.53 2.82
CA SER A 471 -19.05 5.82 2.58
C SER A 471 -18.02 6.95 2.55
N LEU A 472 -18.23 7.91 1.65
CA LEU A 472 -17.62 9.23 1.72
C LEU A 472 -18.61 10.16 2.44
N VAL A 473 -18.11 10.92 3.41
CA VAL A 473 -18.93 11.73 4.31
C VAL A 473 -18.32 13.12 4.49
N GLU A 474 -19.13 14.17 4.46
CA GLU A 474 -18.70 15.52 4.81
C GLU A 474 -18.29 15.58 6.29
N ALA A 475 -17.05 16.01 6.56
CA ALA A 475 -16.46 16.01 7.89
C ALA A 475 -17.29 16.79 8.92
N ALA A 476 -17.93 17.88 8.49
CA ALA A 476 -18.77 18.72 9.33
C ALA A 476 -20.05 18.02 9.83
N GLN A 477 -20.49 16.94 9.16
CA GLN A 477 -21.73 16.23 9.45
C GLN A 477 -21.50 14.79 9.95
N LEU A 478 -20.24 14.43 10.24
CA LEU A 478 -19.85 13.06 10.62
C LEU A 478 -20.69 12.47 11.77
N HIS A 479 -20.93 13.26 12.82
CA HIS A 479 -21.67 12.78 13.99
C HIS A 479 -23.14 12.47 13.65
N ASP A 480 -23.79 13.35 12.90
CA ASP A 480 -25.18 13.16 12.46
C ASP A 480 -25.29 12.02 11.46
N PHE A 481 -24.29 11.87 10.58
CA PHE A 481 -24.17 10.74 9.65
C PHE A 481 -24.18 9.41 10.41
N ILE A 482 -23.24 9.22 11.34
CA ILE A 482 -23.09 7.96 12.09
C ILE A 482 -24.36 7.66 12.88
N THR A 483 -24.88 8.64 13.61
CA THR A 483 -26.07 8.48 14.45
C THR A 483 -27.30 8.10 13.62
N SER A 484 -27.51 8.78 12.48
CA SER A 484 -28.67 8.53 11.62
C SER A 484 -28.57 7.17 10.91
N ALA A 485 -27.41 6.86 10.33
CA ALA A 485 -27.18 5.60 9.62
C ALA A 485 -27.31 4.39 10.56
N GLU A 486 -26.70 4.45 11.76
CA GLU A 486 -26.80 3.37 12.74
C GLU A 486 -28.26 3.16 13.20
N LYS A 487 -29.00 4.24 13.45
CA LYS A 487 -30.41 4.18 13.84
C LYS A 487 -31.28 3.59 12.74
N ALA A 488 -31.10 4.04 11.49
CA ALA A 488 -31.85 3.55 10.35
C ALA A 488 -31.57 2.06 10.09
N TYR A 489 -30.30 1.64 10.14
CA TYR A 489 -29.92 0.25 9.96
C TYR A 489 -30.49 -0.66 11.06
N LYS A 490 -30.38 -0.29 12.34
CA LYS A 490 -30.95 -1.06 13.46
C LYS A 490 -32.46 -1.23 13.39
N LYS A 491 -33.16 -0.33 12.71
CA LYS A 491 -34.60 -0.44 12.46
C LYS A 491 -34.91 -1.48 11.38
N ALA A 492 -34.05 -1.59 10.37
CA ALA A 492 -34.22 -2.47 9.23
C ALA A 492 -33.68 -3.90 9.47
N MET A 493 -32.61 -4.04 10.25
CA MET A 493 -31.86 -5.27 10.42
C MET A 493 -31.68 -5.64 11.91
N PRO A 494 -31.69 -6.93 12.26
CA PRO A 494 -31.49 -7.38 13.65
C PRO A 494 -30.02 -7.34 14.10
N HIS A 495 -29.10 -7.18 13.16
CA HIS A 495 -27.66 -7.19 13.42
C HIS A 495 -27.21 -5.82 13.94
N ARG A 496 -26.22 -5.81 14.84
CA ARG A 496 -25.62 -4.57 15.33
C ARG A 496 -24.48 -4.16 14.39
N PRO A 497 -24.56 -2.98 13.76
CA PRO A 497 -23.49 -2.54 12.87
C PRO A 497 -22.32 -1.95 13.67
N SER A 498 -21.18 -1.81 13.00
CA SER A 498 -20.01 -1.07 13.49
C SER A 498 -19.60 -0.04 12.45
N LEU A 499 -19.76 1.25 12.78
CA LEU A 499 -19.38 2.35 11.90
C LEU A 499 -18.04 2.91 12.37
N GLN A 500 -17.01 2.70 11.56
CA GLN A 500 -15.65 3.11 11.85
C GLN A 500 -15.23 4.26 10.95
N VAL A 501 -14.77 5.34 11.55
CA VAL A 501 -14.12 6.43 10.83
C VAL A 501 -12.69 5.99 10.50
N CYS A 502 -12.34 6.13 9.23
CA CYS A 502 -11.05 5.77 8.68
C CYS A 502 -10.41 6.99 8.02
N GLN A 503 -9.08 7.03 8.09
CA GLN A 503 -8.26 7.99 7.36
C GLN A 503 -7.49 7.25 6.28
N SER A 504 -7.31 7.87 5.11
CA SER A 504 -6.41 7.39 4.08
C SER A 504 -4.96 7.49 4.57
N VAL A 505 -4.17 6.44 4.41
CA VAL A 505 -2.77 6.38 4.89
C VAL A 505 -1.82 5.89 3.80
N GLY A 506 -0.51 5.96 4.07
CA GLY A 506 0.51 5.42 3.19
C GLY A 506 0.50 3.88 3.14
N SER A 507 1.35 3.34 2.28
CA SER A 507 1.53 1.90 2.08
C SER A 507 2.13 1.18 3.31
N ALA A 508 2.20 -0.14 3.18
CA ALA A 508 3.01 -1.00 4.02
C ALA A 508 4.47 -0.53 4.04
N GLY A 509 5.17 -0.85 5.13
CA GLY A 509 6.55 -0.46 5.36
C GLY A 509 7.25 -1.35 6.38
N ILE A 510 8.56 -1.16 6.48
CA ILE A 510 9.44 -1.92 7.36
C ILE A 510 10.53 -1.02 7.90
N VAL A 511 10.99 -1.32 9.12
CA VAL A 511 12.13 -0.65 9.76
C VAL A 511 12.98 -1.68 10.52
N GLU A 512 14.30 -1.51 10.46
CA GLU A 512 15.27 -2.19 11.34
C GLU A 512 15.30 -1.45 12.68
N LEU A 513 15.19 -2.20 13.79
CA LEU A 513 14.97 -1.67 15.14
C LEU A 513 16.25 -1.33 15.91
#